data_AF-A0AA35Q1N0-F1
#
_entry.id   AF-A0AA35Q1N0-F1
#
_cell.length_a   1.000
_cell.length_b   1.000
_cell.length_c   1.000
_cell.angle_alpha   90.00
_cell.angle_beta   90.00
_cell.angle_gamma   90.00
#
_symmetry.space_group_name_H-M   'P 1'
#
loop_
_entity.id
_entity.type
_entity.pdbx_description
1 polymer ?
#
loop_
_entity_poly.entity_id
_entity_poly.type
_entity_poly.pdbx_seq_one_letter_code
_entity_poly.pdbx_strand_id
1 'polypeptide(L)'
;MAAECTRNCGCAGCGVVSSVSFVQSGSKWTATAPNWGTAVLNDDDNTITVTNTGSKWASFNLYGASCITLEAGDTCTSTRLSSEVPSRGLMVLRTDCGQLLTGNAFGSWDELGSTAR
;
A
#
# COMPACT_ATOMS: atom_id res chain seq x y z
N MET A 1 -7.67 7.13 -14.26
CA MET A 1 -6.86 5.94 -14.57
C MET A 1 -6.70 5.18 -13.25
N ALA A 2 -6.83 3.85 -13.24
CA ALA A 2 -6.58 3.11 -12.01
C ALA A 2 -5.08 3.22 -11.71
N ALA A 3 -4.72 3.67 -10.50
CA ALA A 3 -3.31 3.74 -10.12
C ALA A 3 -2.72 2.33 -10.11
N GLU A 4 -1.54 2.17 -10.70
CA GLU A 4 -0.82 0.91 -10.63
C GLU A 4 -0.51 0.63 -9.16
N CYS A 5 -0.92 -0.54 -8.68
CA CYS A 5 -0.66 -0.98 -7.32
C CYS A 5 0.81 -1.36 -7.17
N THR A 6 1.71 -0.39 -7.15
CA THR A 6 3.14 -0.63 -7.00
C THR A 6 3.40 -1.13 -5.59
N ARG A 7 3.62 -2.45 -5.46
CA ARG A 7 4.03 -3.12 -4.22
C ARG A 7 5.55 -3.13 -4.17
N ASN A 8 6.14 -2.45 -3.18
CA ASN A 8 7.59 -2.45 -3.00
C ASN A 8 8.04 -3.32 -1.81
N CYS A 9 9.16 -4.04 -1.97
CA CYS A 9 9.85 -4.76 -0.90
C CYS A 9 10.65 -3.76 -0.06
N GLY A 10 9.94 -3.02 0.79
CA GLY A 10 10.50 -1.92 1.57
C GLY A 10 9.61 -0.69 1.40
N CYS A 11 9.03 -0.22 2.50
CA CYS A 11 8.23 1.00 2.44
C CYS A 11 9.15 2.19 2.27
N ALA A 12 9.20 2.71 1.04
CA ALA A 12 9.73 4.03 0.78
C ALA A 12 8.87 5.04 1.54
N GLY A 13 9.48 5.75 2.48
CA GLY A 13 8.75 6.73 3.27
C GLY A 13 9.57 7.22 4.46
N CYS A 14 9.38 8.49 4.78
CA CYS A 14 10.13 9.22 5.79
C CYS A 14 9.21 9.53 6.97
N GLY A 15 9.11 8.55 7.87
CA GLY A 15 8.34 8.70 9.09
C GLY A 15 6.86 8.34 8.94
N VAL A 16 6.35 7.73 10.01
CA VAL A 16 4.96 7.31 10.14
C VAL A 16 4.12 8.53 10.48
N VAL A 17 3.17 8.86 9.62
CA VAL A 17 2.21 9.97 9.80
C VAL A 17 0.87 9.52 10.35
N SER A 18 0.56 8.23 10.23
CA SER A 18 -0.61 7.63 10.85
C SER A 18 -0.36 6.15 11.11
N SER A 19 -0.89 5.65 12.21
CA SER A 19 -0.91 4.23 12.55
C SER A 19 -2.30 3.90 13.08
N VAL A 20 -2.98 2.98 12.40
CA VAL A 20 -4.38 2.63 12.70
C VAL A 20 -4.57 1.12 12.63
N SER A 21 -5.49 0.61 13.45
CA SER A 21 -5.87 -0.81 13.43
C SER A 21 -6.96 -1.07 12.41
N PHE A 22 -6.98 -2.28 11.86
CA PHE A 22 -8.11 -2.74 11.06
C PHE A 22 -9.29 -3.09 11.95
N VAL A 23 -10.49 -2.70 11.52
CA VAL A 23 -11.75 -3.10 12.10
C VAL A 23 -12.40 -4.12 11.17
N GLN A 24 -12.78 -5.28 11.71
CA GLN A 24 -13.45 -6.32 10.94
C GLN A 24 -14.97 -6.11 10.93
N SER A 25 -15.57 -6.26 9.76
CA SER A 25 -17.02 -6.33 9.57
C SER A 25 -17.33 -7.41 8.54
N GLY A 26 -17.73 -8.60 9.01
CA GLY A 26 -17.86 -9.79 8.17
C GLY A 26 -16.51 -10.21 7.58
N SER A 27 -16.46 -10.43 6.27
CA SER A 27 -15.25 -10.79 5.51
C SER A 27 -14.37 -9.58 5.14
N LYS A 28 -14.68 -8.38 5.64
CA LYS A 28 -13.95 -7.15 5.30
C LYS A 28 -13.22 -6.59 6.50
N TRP A 29 -11.94 -6.26 6.31
CA TRP A 29 -11.10 -5.55 7.27
C TRP A 29 -10.85 -4.15 6.75
N THR A 30 -11.29 -3.14 7.50
CA THR A 30 -11.15 -1.73 7.10
C THR A 30 -10.27 -0.99 8.08
N ALA A 31 -9.25 -0.29 7.58
CA ALA A 31 -8.44 0.65 8.33
C ALA A 31 -8.59 2.03 7.71
N THR A 32 -8.91 3.03 8.53
CA THR A 32 -9.09 4.41 8.09
C THR A 32 -8.06 5.29 8.79
N ALA A 33 -7.11 5.81 8.01
CA ALA A 33 -6.13 6.78 8.46
C ALA A 33 -6.67 8.20 8.21
N PRO A 34 -7.00 8.98 9.25
CA PRO A 34 -7.60 10.31 9.09
C PRO A 34 -6.71 11.23 8.24
N ASN A 35 -7.30 11.93 7.27
CA ASN A 35 -6.62 12.85 6.33
C ASN A 35 -5.63 12.19 5.35
N TRP A 36 -5.50 10.87 5.34
CA TRP A 36 -4.58 10.14 4.48
C TRP A 36 -5.30 9.16 3.57
N GLY A 37 -6.22 8.35 4.09
CA GLY A 37 -6.88 7.36 3.25
C GLY A 37 -7.44 6.17 4.00
N THR A 38 -7.77 5.15 3.21
CA THR A 38 -8.36 3.90 3.70
C THR A 38 -7.71 2.69 3.05
N ALA A 39 -7.54 1.62 3.81
CA ALA A 39 -7.23 0.30 3.28
C ALA A 39 -8.37 -0.66 3.65
N VAL A 40 -8.82 -1.43 2.68
CA VAL A 40 -9.87 -2.43 2.81
C VAL A 40 -9.33 -3.76 2.31
N LEU A 41 -9.24 -4.76 3.17
CA LEU A 41 -8.97 -6.14 2.78
C LEU A 41 -10.29 -6.88 2.74
N ASN A 42 -10.52 -7.63 1.67
CA ASN A 42 -11.70 -8.44 1.49
C ASN A 42 -11.29 -9.91 1.40
N ASP A 43 -11.67 -10.70 2.39
CA ASP A 43 -11.41 -12.14 2.46
C ASP A 43 -12.19 -12.91 1.39
N ASP A 44 -13.41 -12.49 1.04
CA ASP A 44 -14.27 -13.23 0.08
C ASP A 44 -13.70 -13.16 -1.34
N ASP A 45 -13.29 -11.96 -1.76
CA ASP A 45 -12.77 -11.70 -3.11
C ASP A 45 -11.24 -11.82 -3.18
N ASN A 46 -10.57 -12.13 -2.05
CA ASN A 46 -9.12 -12.13 -1.90
C ASN A 46 -8.44 -10.86 -2.47
N THR A 47 -9.04 -9.70 -2.22
CA THR A 47 -8.57 -8.40 -2.72
C THR A 47 -8.17 -7.46 -1.60
N ILE A 48 -7.31 -6.51 -1.93
CA ILE A 48 -7.04 -5.32 -1.14
C ILE A 48 -7.33 -4.09 -1.99
N THR A 49 -8.06 -3.14 -1.42
CA THR A 49 -8.30 -1.82 -1.99
C THR A 49 -7.70 -0.78 -1.07
N VAL A 50 -6.83 0.07 -1.61
CA VAL A 50 -6.24 1.20 -0.90
C VAL A 50 -6.61 2.47 -1.63
N THR A 51 -7.08 3.46 -0.87
CA THR A 51 -7.48 4.77 -1.38
C THR A 51 -6.68 5.82 -0.63
N ASN A 52 -5.99 6.70 -1.36
CA ASN A 52 -5.36 7.87 -0.80
C ASN A 52 -6.30 9.07 -0.94
N THR A 53 -6.90 9.51 0.15
CA THR A 53 -7.74 10.72 0.20
C THR A 53 -6.97 11.96 0.63
N GLY A 54 -5.67 11.81 0.91
CA GLY A 54 -4.78 12.92 1.25
C GLY A 54 -4.46 13.80 0.04
N SER A 55 -3.86 14.95 0.31
CA SER A 55 -3.42 15.92 -0.71
C SER A 55 -1.98 15.69 -1.18
N LYS A 56 -1.34 14.61 -0.73
CA LYS A 56 0.05 14.26 -1.03
C LYS A 56 0.18 12.78 -1.34
N TRP A 57 1.28 12.40 -1.96
CA TRP A 57 1.68 11.00 -2.07
C TRP A 57 1.82 10.37 -0.69
N ALA A 58 1.36 9.12 -0.57
CA ALA A 58 1.41 8.36 0.67
C ALA A 58 1.69 6.89 0.40
N SER A 59 2.46 6.28 1.29
CA SER A 59 2.74 4.84 1.27
C SER A 59 2.00 4.16 2.41
N PHE A 60 1.14 3.22 2.05
CA PHE A 60 0.33 2.42 2.95
C PHE A 60 1.05 1.09 3.20
N ASN A 61 1.63 0.95 4.39
CA ASN A 61 2.27 -0.27 4.85
C ASN A 61 1.26 -1.13 5.61
N LEU A 62 0.96 -2.31 5.09
CA LEU A 62 0.31 -3.36 5.87
C LEU A 62 1.42 -4.12 6.57
N TYR A 63 1.58 -3.83 7.87
CA TYR A 63 2.76 -4.15 8.69
C TYR A 63 3.52 -5.41 8.23
N GLY A 64 4.60 -5.20 7.47
CA GLY A 64 5.59 -6.21 7.09
C GLY A 64 5.24 -7.12 5.91
N ALA A 65 4.19 -6.80 5.14
CA ALA A 65 3.75 -7.61 4.01
C ALA A 65 3.84 -6.87 2.68
N SER A 66 3.30 -5.65 2.64
CA SER A 66 3.14 -4.90 1.41
C SER A 66 3.13 -3.40 1.68
N CYS A 67 3.66 -2.67 0.70
CA CYS A 67 3.75 -1.23 0.70
C CYS A 67 3.10 -0.74 -0.59
N ILE A 68 1.93 -0.14 -0.48
CA ILE A 68 1.19 0.40 -1.63
C ILE A 68 1.36 1.92 -1.61
N THR A 69 2.03 2.46 -2.62
CA THR A 69 2.25 3.91 -2.74
C THR A 69 1.28 4.48 -3.75
N LEU A 70 0.56 5.54 -3.37
CA LEU A 70 -0.46 6.16 -4.21
C LEU A 70 -0.30 7.68 -4.24
N GLU A 71 -0.61 8.27 -5.38
CA GLU A 71 -0.76 9.72 -5.51
C GLU A 71 -1.97 10.22 -4.73
N ALA A 72 -2.04 11.53 -4.55
CA ALA A 72 -3.19 12.16 -3.92
C ALA A 72 -4.47 11.93 -4.74
N GLY A 73 -5.52 11.42 -4.11
CA GLY A 73 -6.82 11.16 -4.75
C GLY A 73 -6.93 9.81 -5.47
N ASP A 74 -5.84 9.04 -5.53
CA ASP A 74 -5.84 7.77 -6.26
C ASP A 74 -6.36 6.59 -5.44
N THR A 75 -6.84 5.58 -6.16
CA THR A 75 -7.25 4.29 -5.60
C THR A 75 -6.60 3.17 -6.39
N CYS A 76 -6.13 2.17 -5.65
CA CYS A 76 -5.53 0.96 -6.15
C CYS A 76 -6.30 -0.24 -5.60
N THR A 77 -6.59 -1.22 -6.45
CA THR A 77 -7.11 -2.54 -6.04
C THR A 77 -6.20 -3.62 -6.59
N SER A 78 -5.77 -4.54 -5.73
CA SER A 78 -4.87 -5.65 -6.08
C SER A 78 -5.31 -6.93 -5.39
N THR A 79 -4.78 -8.07 -5.85
CA THR A 79 -4.91 -9.34 -5.14
C THR A 79 -4.21 -9.23 -3.78
N ARG A 80 -4.85 -9.78 -2.75
CA ARG A 80 -4.27 -9.83 -1.41
C ARG A 80 -3.18 -10.90 -1.34
N LEU A 81 -2.09 -10.59 -0.64
CA LEU A 81 -1.03 -11.53 -0.30
C LEU A 81 -1.33 -12.21 1.04
N SER A 82 -0.97 -13.48 1.16
CA SER A 82 -1.13 -14.25 2.40
C SER A 82 -0.32 -13.71 3.57
N SER A 83 0.73 -12.94 3.30
CA SER A 83 1.52 -12.23 4.32
C SER A 83 0.82 -11.00 4.91
N GLU A 84 -0.26 -10.50 4.27
CA GLU A 84 -1.02 -9.35 4.76
C GLU A 84 -1.90 -9.75 5.95
N VAL A 85 -1.35 -9.54 7.14
CA VAL A 85 -2.00 -9.87 8.41
C VAL A 85 -2.65 -8.60 8.99
N PRO A 86 -4.00 -8.46 8.92
CA PRO A 86 -4.70 -7.25 9.38
C PRO A 86 -4.53 -6.97 10.88
N SER A 87 -4.25 -8.00 11.69
CA SER A 87 -4.01 -7.83 13.13
C SER A 87 -2.75 -7.01 13.45
N ARG A 88 -1.84 -6.82 12.48
CA ARG A 88 -0.65 -5.97 12.64
C ARG A 88 -0.93 -4.49 12.39
N GLY A 89 -2.09 -4.14 11.84
CA GLY A 89 -2.48 -2.76 11.55
C GLY A 89 -1.93 -2.19 10.24
N LEU A 90 -2.29 -0.93 9.99
CA LEU A 90 -1.89 -0.14 8.84
C LEU A 90 -1.03 1.04 9.31
N MET A 91 0.15 1.22 8.71
CA MET A 91 0.91 2.45 8.84
C MET A 91 0.84 3.25 7.55
N VAL A 92 0.70 4.56 7.67
CA VAL A 92 0.86 5.48 6.55
C VAL A 92 2.18 6.21 6.72
N LEU A 93 3.01 6.18 5.69
CA LEU A 93 4.27 6.90 5.61
C LEU A 93 4.15 8.01 4.58
N ARG A 94 4.77 9.15 4.89
CA ARG A 94 4.96 10.23 3.92
C ARG A 94 6.09 9.87 2.97
N THR A 95 5.95 10.22 1.69
CA THR A 95 7.01 10.05 0.69
C THR A 95 7.76 11.35 0.40
N ASP A 96 7.33 12.49 0.95
CA ASP A 96 7.85 13.83 0.60
C ASP A 96 9.13 14.29 1.34
N CYS A 97 9.70 13.51 2.24
CA CYS A 97 10.96 13.84 2.90
C CYS A 97 12.12 13.12 2.22
N GLY A 98 12.59 13.71 1.11
CA GLY A 98 13.97 13.66 0.61
C GLY A 98 14.62 12.30 0.30
N GLN A 99 13.99 11.16 0.63
CA GLN A 99 14.52 9.84 0.35
C GLN A 99 14.06 9.44 -1.05
N LEU A 100 14.90 9.84 -2.01
CA LEU A 100 15.03 9.31 -3.37
C LEU A 100 13.83 8.47 -3.87
N LEU A 101 12.89 9.13 -4.56
CA LEU A 101 12.31 8.57 -5.80
C LEU A 101 13.34 8.57 -6.94
N THR A 102 14.61 8.86 -6.66
CA THR A 102 15.71 8.91 -7.61
C THR A 102 16.50 7.60 -7.59
N GLY A 103 16.12 6.69 -8.48
CA GLY A 103 16.94 5.52 -8.84
C GLY A 103 16.15 4.22 -8.81
N ASN A 104 15.51 3.89 -9.93
CA ASN A 104 14.99 2.56 -10.27
C ASN A 104 13.77 2.06 -9.47
N ALA A 105 12.55 2.58 -9.73
CA ALA A 105 11.31 1.86 -9.35
C ALA A 105 10.02 2.25 -10.11
N PHE A 106 10.13 2.94 -11.26
CA PHE A 106 9.04 2.99 -12.27
C PHE A 106 9.47 2.31 -13.58
N GLY A 107 10.46 1.40 -13.49
CA GLY A 107 10.83 0.52 -14.59
C GLY A 107 9.95 -0.72 -14.53
N SER A 108 9.29 -1.01 -15.65
CA SER A 108 8.69 -2.29 -16.05
C SER A 108 9.06 -3.47 -15.14
N TRP A 109 8.05 -4.16 -14.60
CA TRP A 109 8.19 -5.48 -14.02
C TRP A 109 8.47 -6.54 -15.11
N ASP A 110 9.64 -6.44 -15.75
CA ASP A 110 10.14 -7.44 -16.70
C ASP A 110 11.33 -8.26 -16.15
N GLU A 111 11.66 -8.15 -14.85
CA GLU A 111 12.82 -8.87 -14.30
C GLU A 111 12.52 -9.68 -13.03
N LEU A 112 11.38 -10.38 -13.00
CA LEU A 112 11.24 -11.62 -12.23
C LEU A 112 10.65 -12.73 -13.13
N GLY A 113 11.30 -12.96 -14.26
CA GLY A 113 11.03 -14.08 -15.15
C GLY A 113 12.22 -14.36 -16.06
N SER A 114 12.91 -15.48 -15.79
CA SER A 114 13.86 -16.14 -16.69
C SER A 114 15.34 -15.71 -16.64
N THR A 115 16.04 -16.07 -15.57
CA THR A 115 17.32 -16.76 -15.77
C THR A 115 17.05 -18.23 -16.08
N ALA A 116 16.72 -18.52 -17.33
CA ALA A 116 16.86 -19.84 -17.92
C ALA A 116 17.64 -19.67 -19.23
N ARG A 117 18.92 -20.03 -19.16
CA ARG A 117 19.67 -20.44 -20.35
C ARG A 117 19.17 -21.80 -20.80
#